data_AF-A0A6I3DF61-F1
#
_entry.id   AF-A0A6I3DF61-F1
#
_cell.length_a   1.000
_cell.length_b   1.000
_cell.length_c   1.000
_cell.angle_alpha   90.00
_cell.angle_beta   90.00
_cell.angle_gamma   90.00
#
_symmetry.space_group_name_H-M   'P 1'
#
loop_
_entity.id
_entity.type
_entity.pdbx_description
1 polymer ?
#
loop_
_entity_poly.entity_id
_entity_poly.type
_entity_poly.pdbx_seq_one_letter_code
_entity_poly.pdbx_strand_id
1 'polypeptide(L)'
;MNHLGRRFTSTVIASAVALSGVALSAGTARAATTPNQVNAHGSVEQVYVVEATPGAAVAIKNGDNRTVGKGKVDSLGGFVFRDVKPGDGYRVSVTGLKPSKSLTVTSNRDKPPTSLYSKQDLPAPGYGYLTTRDGTKLSVNVALPGKAEDGPYPVVVEYSGYDPSNPTASLNLFQLLLNAQGYA
;
A
#
# COMPACT_ATOMS: atom_id res chain seq x y z
N MET A 1 -72.24 -9.50 -41.04
CA MET A 1 -72.01 -10.73 -41.84
C MET A 1 -70.86 -11.49 -41.20
N ASN A 2 -71.12 -12.78 -40.98
CA ASN A 2 -70.36 -13.76 -40.21
C ASN A 2 -68.95 -14.03 -40.73
N HIS A 3 -68.08 -14.57 -39.85
CA HIS A 3 -67.18 -15.74 -40.01
C HIS A 3 -66.09 -15.61 -38.92
N LEU A 4 -66.14 -16.25 -37.74
CA LEU A 4 -66.13 -17.68 -37.36
C LEU A 4 -64.84 -18.44 -37.72
N GLY A 5 -64.14 -18.92 -36.67
CA GLY A 5 -63.13 -20.02 -36.69
C GLY A 5 -61.68 -19.54 -36.65
N ARG A 6 -60.75 -20.10 -35.86
CA ARG A 6 -60.69 -21.39 -35.15
C ARG A 6 -59.61 -21.29 -34.07
N ARG A 7 -59.92 -21.75 -32.84
CA ARG A 7 -58.99 -21.79 -31.70
C ARG A 7 -57.97 -22.92 -31.91
N PHE A 8 -56.68 -22.63 -31.74
CA PHE A 8 -55.64 -23.63 -31.54
C PHE A 8 -55.21 -23.58 -30.07
N THR A 9 -55.53 -24.63 -29.32
CA THR A 9 -55.04 -24.87 -27.96
C THR A 9 -53.73 -25.64 -28.04
N SER A 10 -52.62 -25.02 -27.65
CA SER A 10 -51.33 -25.69 -27.45
C SER A 10 -51.11 -25.90 -25.96
N THR A 11 -51.19 -27.17 -25.54
CA THR A 11 -50.80 -27.63 -24.21
C THR A 11 -49.28 -27.56 -24.09
N VAL A 12 -48.75 -26.71 -23.20
CA VAL A 12 -47.32 -26.70 -22.85
C VAL A 12 -47.13 -27.56 -21.60
N ILE A 13 -46.32 -28.61 -21.73
CA ILE A 13 -45.88 -29.47 -20.63
C ILE A 13 -44.83 -28.71 -19.84
N ALA A 14 -45.13 -28.36 -18.58
CA ALA A 14 -44.18 -27.75 -17.66
C ALA A 14 -43.35 -28.85 -16.96
N SER A 15 -42.08 -28.97 -17.32
CA SER A 15 -41.10 -29.75 -16.55
C SER A 15 -40.51 -28.86 -15.47
N ALA A 16 -40.81 -29.14 -14.20
CA ALA A 16 -40.22 -28.47 -13.05
C ALA A 16 -38.81 -29.02 -12.78
N VAL A 17 -37.79 -28.19 -12.96
CA VAL A 17 -36.42 -28.45 -12.49
C VAL A 17 -36.33 -28.02 -11.03
N ALA A 18 -36.10 -28.99 -10.13
CA ALA A 18 -35.84 -28.70 -8.72
C ALA A 18 -34.43 -28.10 -8.56
N LEU A 19 -34.34 -26.81 -8.21
CA LEU A 19 -33.09 -26.20 -7.75
C LEU A 19 -32.88 -26.58 -6.28
N SER A 20 -31.89 -27.43 -6.01
CA SER A 20 -31.36 -27.65 -4.67
C SER A 20 -30.68 -26.36 -4.17
N GLY A 21 -31.23 -25.75 -3.13
CA GLY A 21 -30.66 -24.57 -2.49
C GLY A 21 -29.37 -24.89 -1.75
N VAL A 22 -28.24 -24.43 -2.29
CA VAL A 22 -26.98 -24.34 -1.53
C VAL A 22 -27.10 -23.11 -0.64
N ALA A 23 -27.16 -23.30 0.68
CA ALA A 23 -27.10 -22.22 1.64
C ALA A 23 -25.68 -21.62 1.64
N LEU A 24 -25.49 -20.45 1.03
CA LEU A 24 -24.27 -19.67 1.22
C LEU A 24 -24.25 -19.20 2.68
N SER A 25 -23.36 -19.76 3.49
CA SER A 25 -23.03 -19.19 4.79
C SER A 25 -22.40 -17.83 4.57
N ALA A 26 -23.18 -16.76 4.77
CA ALA A 26 -22.66 -15.40 4.79
C ALA A 26 -21.65 -15.30 5.94
N GLY A 27 -20.36 -15.31 5.60
CA GLY A 27 -19.31 -15.00 6.55
C GLY A 27 -19.62 -13.65 7.19
N THR A 28 -19.54 -13.58 8.53
CA THR A 28 -19.73 -12.33 9.25
C THR A 28 -18.71 -11.31 8.74
N ALA A 29 -19.18 -10.31 7.99
CA ALA A 29 -18.34 -9.19 7.61
C ALA A 29 -17.83 -8.56 8.91
N ARG A 30 -16.52 -8.63 9.14
CA ARG A 30 -15.88 -7.95 10.26
C ARG A 30 -16.18 -6.46 10.05
N ALA A 31 -16.98 -5.87 10.94
CA ALA A 31 -17.29 -4.45 10.86
C ALA A 31 -15.95 -3.69 10.84
N ALA A 32 -15.67 -3.01 9.72
CA ALA A 32 -14.50 -2.16 9.62
C ALA A 32 -14.60 -1.13 10.75
N THR A 33 -13.65 -1.17 11.68
CA THR A 33 -13.57 -0.16 12.74
C THR A 33 -13.36 1.16 12.03
N THR A 34 -14.37 2.03 12.05
CA THR A 34 -14.23 3.35 11.44
C THR A 34 -13.10 4.06 12.18
N PRO A 35 -12.02 4.48 11.49
CA PRO A 35 -10.97 5.24 12.14
C PRO A 35 -11.60 6.42 12.87
N ASN A 36 -11.27 6.64 14.13
CA ASN A 36 -11.74 7.81 14.88
C ASN A 36 -10.73 8.96 14.79
N GLN A 37 -9.53 8.69 14.27
CA GLN A 37 -8.44 9.65 14.15
C GLN A 37 -7.83 9.54 12.76
N VAL A 38 -7.38 10.66 12.21
CA VAL A 38 -6.65 10.69 10.94
C VAL A 38 -5.39 9.82 11.05
N ASN A 39 -5.29 8.81 10.19
CA ASN A 39 -4.09 8.02 9.98
C ASN A 39 -3.18 8.76 8.97
N ALA A 40 -2.26 9.56 9.51
CA ALA A 40 -1.33 10.37 8.73
C ALA A 40 0.10 10.20 9.23
N HIS A 41 1.04 10.35 8.30
CA HIS A 41 2.46 10.15 8.51
C HIS A 41 3.25 11.29 7.89
N GLY A 42 4.27 11.74 8.61
CA GLY A 42 5.28 12.63 8.06
C GLY A 42 6.38 11.83 7.36
N SER A 43 6.89 12.38 6.27
CA SER A 43 7.92 11.76 5.43
C SER A 43 8.97 12.80 5.05
N VAL A 44 9.77 12.52 4.04
CA VAL A 44 10.78 13.40 3.48
C VAL A 44 10.06 14.43 2.59
N GLU A 45 9.97 15.66 3.06
CA GLU A 45 9.32 16.78 2.37
C GLU A 45 7.87 16.50 1.97
N GLN A 46 7.22 15.55 2.66
CA GLN A 46 5.87 15.08 2.37
C GLN A 46 5.11 14.75 3.65
N VAL A 47 3.77 14.80 3.55
CA VAL A 47 2.85 14.22 4.54
C VAL A 47 1.78 13.46 3.80
N TYR A 48 1.51 12.22 4.21
CA TYR A 48 0.49 11.39 3.58
C TYR A 48 -0.56 10.92 4.56
N VAL A 49 -1.76 10.70 4.03
CA VAL A 49 -2.94 10.16 4.72
C VAL A 49 -3.30 8.85 4.04
N VAL A 50 -3.70 7.87 4.85
CA VAL A 50 -4.25 6.58 4.39
C VAL A 50 -5.53 6.28 5.15
N GLU A 51 -6.33 5.34 4.64
CA GLU A 51 -7.53 4.81 5.31
C GLU A 51 -8.59 5.88 5.63
N ALA A 52 -8.61 6.99 4.89
CA ALA A 52 -9.62 8.03 5.03
C ALA A 52 -10.83 7.77 4.12
N THR A 53 -11.96 8.40 4.42
CA THR A 53 -13.15 8.33 3.56
C THR A 53 -12.86 9.00 2.20
N PRO A 54 -13.07 8.31 1.06
CA PRO A 54 -12.92 8.91 -0.26
C PRO A 54 -13.72 10.21 -0.43
N GLY A 55 -13.10 11.21 -1.08
CA GLY A 55 -13.71 12.52 -1.34
C GLY A 55 -13.79 13.47 -0.13
N ALA A 56 -13.47 13.00 1.08
CA ALA A 56 -13.42 13.84 2.28
C ALA A 56 -12.42 14.98 2.11
N ALA A 57 -12.75 16.16 2.64
CA ALA A 57 -11.83 17.28 2.63
C ALA A 57 -10.69 17.04 3.62
N VAL A 58 -9.46 17.35 3.20
CA VAL A 58 -8.26 17.21 4.01
C VAL A 58 -7.49 18.53 4.03
N ALA A 59 -6.87 18.84 5.16
CA ALA A 59 -6.01 20.00 5.33
C ALA A 59 -4.85 19.70 6.27
N ILE A 60 -3.72 20.38 6.05
CA ILE A 60 -2.53 20.30 6.90
C ILE A 60 -2.24 21.66 7.52
N LYS A 61 -1.94 21.65 8.82
CA LYS A 61 -1.43 22.79 9.57
C LYS A 61 0.02 22.56 9.98
N ASN A 62 0.83 23.61 9.97
CA ASN A 62 2.19 23.59 10.51
C ASN A 62 2.18 23.75 12.05
N GLY A 63 3.36 23.72 12.69
CA GLY A 63 3.51 23.92 14.13
C GLY A 63 2.97 25.24 14.68
N ASP A 64 2.85 26.29 13.83
CA ASP A 64 2.25 27.58 14.18
C ASP A 64 0.72 27.62 14.01
N ASN A 65 0.08 26.46 13.80
CA ASN A 65 -1.34 26.31 13.49
C ASN A 65 -1.81 26.99 12.19
N ARG A 66 -0.89 27.36 11.28
CA ARG A 66 -1.23 27.92 9.97
C ARG A 66 -1.53 26.79 8.99
N THR A 67 -2.63 26.91 8.26
CA THR A 67 -2.95 25.96 7.18
C THR A 67 -1.99 26.16 6.02
N VAL A 68 -1.24 25.12 5.65
CA VAL A 68 -0.23 25.17 4.58
C VAL A 68 -0.61 24.31 3.36
N GLY A 69 -1.74 23.60 3.43
CA GLY A 69 -2.24 22.82 2.30
C GLY A 69 -3.66 22.33 2.53
N LYS A 70 -4.38 22.09 1.44
CA LYS A 70 -5.74 21.51 1.42
C LYS A 70 -5.92 20.61 0.20
N GLY A 71 -6.86 19.69 0.26
CA GLY A 71 -7.22 18.81 -0.85
C GLY A 71 -8.44 17.95 -0.57
N LYS A 72 -8.58 16.89 -1.37
CA LYS A 72 -9.62 15.85 -1.22
C LYS A 72 -8.97 14.48 -1.27
N VAL A 73 -9.36 13.62 -0.34
CA VAL A 73 -8.97 12.22 -0.31
C VAL A 73 -9.39 11.53 -1.62
N ASP A 74 -8.51 10.74 -2.21
CA ASP A 74 -8.75 10.01 -3.45
C ASP A 74 -9.72 8.83 -3.27
N SER A 75 -10.01 8.11 -4.36
CA SER A 75 -10.93 6.97 -4.35
C SER A 75 -10.44 5.77 -3.52
N LEU A 76 -9.14 5.70 -3.21
CA LEU A 76 -8.52 4.63 -2.43
C LEU A 76 -8.38 5.00 -0.95
N GLY A 77 -8.82 6.20 -0.55
CA GLY A 77 -8.73 6.67 0.83
C GLY A 77 -7.38 7.32 1.16
N GLY A 78 -6.60 7.70 0.14
CA GLY A 78 -5.30 8.33 0.26
C GLY A 78 -5.29 9.83 -0.02
N PHE A 79 -4.29 10.54 0.52
CA PHE A 79 -3.91 11.87 0.04
C PHE A 79 -2.44 12.15 0.36
N VAL A 80 -1.72 12.84 -0.52
CA VAL A 80 -0.32 13.23 -0.30
C VAL A 80 -0.16 14.74 -0.45
N PHE A 81 0.30 15.39 0.62
CA PHE A 81 0.86 16.73 0.57
C PHE A 81 2.33 16.61 0.14
N ARG A 82 2.66 17.18 -1.02
CA ARG A 82 4.03 17.24 -1.54
C ARG A 82 4.68 18.58 -1.21
N ASP A 83 6.00 18.62 -1.30
CA ASP A 83 6.82 19.83 -1.13
C ASP A 83 6.56 20.55 0.20
N VAL A 84 6.29 19.76 1.25
CA VAL A 84 6.07 20.28 2.60
C VAL A 84 7.43 20.65 3.18
N LYS A 85 7.57 21.91 3.61
CA LYS A 85 8.80 22.38 4.26
C LYS A 85 9.17 21.46 5.43
N PRO A 86 10.45 21.08 5.60
CA PRO A 86 10.88 20.34 6.78
C PRO A 86 10.57 21.08 8.09
N GLY A 87 10.15 20.33 9.11
CA GLY A 87 9.82 20.86 10.43
C GLY A 87 8.93 19.93 11.25
N ASP A 88 8.72 20.31 12.50
CA ASP A 88 7.89 19.59 13.46
C ASP A 88 6.52 20.24 13.67
N GLY A 89 5.65 19.57 14.42
CA GLY A 89 4.38 20.14 14.86
C GLY A 89 3.26 20.05 13.83
N TYR A 90 3.47 19.37 12.70
CA TYR A 90 2.45 19.25 11.65
C TYR A 90 1.25 18.45 12.14
N ARG A 91 0.05 18.88 11.76
CA ARG A 91 -1.19 18.15 12.06
C ARG A 91 -2.11 18.15 10.85
N VAL A 92 -2.70 17.00 10.58
CA VAL A 92 -3.65 16.80 9.49
C VAL A 92 -5.07 16.68 10.05
N SER A 93 -6.01 17.35 9.40
CA SER A 93 -7.45 17.22 9.65
C SER A 93 -8.13 16.66 8.41
N VAL A 94 -9.00 15.67 8.60
CA VAL A 94 -9.89 15.13 7.56
C VAL A 94 -11.33 15.25 8.07
N THR A 95 -12.26 15.66 7.21
CA THR A 95 -13.69 15.75 7.58
C THR A 95 -14.19 14.43 8.16
N GLY A 96 -14.79 14.49 9.35
CA GLY A 96 -15.36 13.32 10.04
C GLY A 96 -14.38 12.56 10.94
N LEU A 97 -13.11 12.97 11.04
CA LEU A 97 -12.09 12.33 11.88
C LEU A 97 -11.50 13.31 12.91
N LYS A 98 -11.08 12.80 14.07
CA LYS A 98 -10.21 13.59 14.98
C LYS A 98 -8.87 13.88 14.29
N PRO A 99 -8.27 15.07 14.48
CA PRO A 99 -6.99 15.41 13.87
C PRO A 99 -5.87 14.41 14.20
N SER A 100 -4.88 14.32 13.32
CA SER A 100 -3.71 13.45 13.52
C SER A 100 -2.93 13.81 14.79
N LYS A 101 -2.08 12.88 15.22
CA LYS A 101 -0.96 13.21 16.12
C LYS A 101 -0.03 14.24 15.44
N SER A 102 0.84 14.86 16.25
CA SER A 102 1.89 15.73 15.70
C SER A 102 2.81 14.91 14.83
N LEU A 103 3.19 15.46 13.67
CA LEU A 103 4.04 14.83 12.67
C LEU A 103 5.30 15.66 12.47
N THR A 104 6.37 14.98 12.06
CA THR A 104 7.65 15.56 11.66
C THR A 104 7.84 15.35 10.17
N VAL A 105 8.22 16.41 9.46
CA VAL A 105 8.63 16.36 8.05
C VAL A 105 10.14 16.56 8.00
N THR A 106 10.85 15.62 7.39
CA THR A 106 12.32 15.66 7.30
C THR A 106 12.77 16.24 5.97
N SER A 107 14.00 16.74 5.89
CA SER A 107 14.61 17.19 4.63
C SER A 107 15.12 16.02 3.81
N ASN A 108 15.11 16.17 2.49
CA ASN A 108 15.80 15.23 1.60
C ASN A 108 17.33 15.20 1.82
N ARG A 109 17.89 16.24 2.45
CA ARG A 109 19.32 16.34 2.79
C ARG A 109 19.67 15.71 4.15
N ASP A 110 18.66 15.39 4.95
CA ASP A 110 18.88 14.79 6.26
C ASP A 110 19.47 13.39 6.10
N LYS A 111 20.57 13.15 6.83
CA LYS A 111 21.20 11.84 6.91
C LYS A 111 20.68 11.14 8.17
N PRO A 112 19.92 10.04 8.05
CA PRO A 112 19.50 9.27 9.20
C PRO A 112 20.72 8.76 9.99
N PRO A 113 20.59 8.57 11.31
CA PRO A 113 21.67 7.95 12.09
C PRO A 113 21.97 6.56 11.54
N THR A 114 23.25 6.16 11.54
CA THR A 114 23.69 4.83 11.06
C THR A 114 22.93 3.69 11.76
N SER A 115 22.52 3.91 13.01
CA SER A 115 21.74 2.97 13.80
C SER A 115 20.36 2.64 13.22
N LEU A 116 19.81 3.46 12.32
CA LEU A 116 18.61 3.11 11.57
C LEU A 116 18.84 1.87 10.70
N TYR A 117 20.01 1.78 10.08
CA TYR A 117 20.38 0.71 9.16
C TYR A 117 20.92 -0.51 9.91
N SER A 118 21.82 -0.30 10.88
CA SER A 118 22.49 -1.41 11.60
C SER A 118 21.58 -2.19 12.56
N LYS A 119 20.32 -1.78 12.73
CA LYS A 119 19.33 -2.46 13.58
C LYS A 119 18.36 -3.34 12.79
N GLN A 120 18.50 -3.40 11.47
CA GLN A 120 17.60 -4.14 10.60
C GLN A 120 18.38 -5.30 9.98
N ASP A 121 17.91 -6.51 10.25
CA ASP A 121 18.41 -7.71 9.57
C ASP A 121 17.54 -7.94 8.33
N LEU A 122 18.18 -7.97 7.17
CA LEU A 122 17.53 -8.37 5.93
C LEU A 122 17.64 -9.89 5.76
N PRO A 123 16.59 -10.58 5.31
CA PRO A 123 16.69 -12.00 4.98
C PRO A 123 17.65 -12.18 3.81
N ALA A 124 18.75 -12.89 4.03
CA ALA A 124 19.80 -13.12 3.04
C ALA A 124 20.21 -14.61 3.02
N PRO A 125 20.06 -15.31 1.87
CA PRO A 125 19.32 -14.86 0.69
C PRO A 125 17.79 -14.82 0.93
N GLY A 126 17.07 -14.04 0.14
CA GLY A 126 15.62 -14.14 0.02
C GLY A 126 14.83 -12.83 0.17
N TYR A 127 13.52 -13.00 0.27
CA TYR A 127 12.54 -11.91 0.26
C TYR A 127 12.30 -11.34 1.65
N GLY A 128 12.22 -10.02 1.75
CA GLY A 128 11.89 -9.32 2.97
C GLY A 128 11.47 -7.88 2.75
N TYR A 129 11.61 -7.08 3.81
CA TYR A 129 11.31 -5.66 3.78
C TYR A 129 12.41 -4.86 4.45
N LEU A 130 12.92 -3.85 3.74
CA LEU A 130 13.77 -2.81 4.30
C LEU A 130 12.88 -1.69 4.85
N THR A 131 13.08 -1.30 6.11
CA THR A 131 12.33 -0.17 6.71
C THR A 131 13.12 1.12 6.52
N THR A 132 12.52 2.09 5.83
CA THR A 132 13.17 3.37 5.53
C THR A 132 12.98 4.38 6.67
N ARG A 133 13.58 5.57 6.52
CA ARG A 133 13.65 6.60 7.57
C ARG A 133 12.30 7.15 8.03
N ASP A 134 11.27 7.06 7.21
CA ASP A 134 9.91 7.50 7.52
C ASP A 134 8.98 6.34 7.93
N GLY A 135 9.54 5.13 8.09
CA GLY A 135 8.79 3.92 8.41
C GLY A 135 8.20 3.19 7.21
N THR A 136 8.28 3.76 6.00
CA THR A 136 7.86 3.07 4.77
C THR A 136 8.70 1.81 4.57
N LYS A 137 8.03 0.70 4.26
CA LYS A 137 8.69 -0.58 3.97
C LYS A 137 8.85 -0.76 2.47
N LEU A 138 10.09 -0.94 2.03
CA LEU A 138 10.40 -1.34 0.66
C LEU A 138 10.55 -2.85 0.64
N SER A 139 9.86 -3.50 -0.29
CA SER A 139 10.09 -4.91 -0.59
C SER A 139 11.50 -5.06 -1.14
N VAL A 140 12.21 -6.11 -0.72
CA VAL A 140 13.55 -6.44 -1.19
C VAL A 140 13.68 -7.94 -1.39
N ASN A 141 14.50 -8.33 -2.37
CA ASN A 141 15.01 -9.69 -2.51
C ASN A 141 16.54 -9.61 -2.48
N VAL A 142 17.17 -10.29 -1.52
CA VAL A 142 18.62 -10.28 -1.32
C VAL A 142 19.20 -11.54 -1.94
N ALA A 143 20.14 -11.38 -2.86
CA ALA A 143 20.97 -12.46 -3.38
C ALA A 143 22.36 -12.36 -2.72
N LEU A 144 23.02 -13.51 -2.53
CA LEU A 144 24.39 -13.56 -2.07
C LEU A 144 25.22 -14.38 -3.05
N PRO A 145 26.45 -13.94 -3.37
CA PRO A 145 27.35 -14.70 -4.25
C PRO A 145 27.93 -15.94 -3.55
N GLY A 146 27.74 -16.07 -2.23
CA GLY A 146 28.19 -17.17 -1.39
C GLY A 146 27.44 -17.20 -0.06
N LYS A 147 28.02 -17.83 0.97
CA LYS A 147 27.39 -17.89 2.29
C LYS A 147 27.49 -16.54 3.01
N ALA A 148 26.51 -16.20 3.84
CA ALA A 148 26.48 -14.90 4.52
C ALA A 148 27.72 -14.66 5.39
N GLU A 149 28.26 -15.72 6.02
CA GLU A 149 29.46 -15.67 6.86
C GLU A 149 30.76 -15.34 6.13
N ASP A 150 30.82 -15.51 4.80
CA ASP A 150 32.04 -15.27 4.00
C ASP A 150 32.16 -13.81 3.52
N GLY A 151 31.20 -12.94 3.89
CA GLY A 151 31.22 -11.51 3.60
C GLY A 151 32.24 -10.71 4.43
N PRO A 152 32.27 -9.35 4.30
CA PRO A 152 31.32 -8.53 3.57
C PRO A 152 31.51 -8.62 2.06
N TYR A 153 30.40 -8.77 1.34
CA TYR A 153 30.39 -8.69 -0.12
C TYR A 153 30.23 -7.24 -0.58
N PRO A 154 30.82 -6.85 -1.73
CA PRO A 154 30.44 -5.61 -2.38
C PRO A 154 28.95 -5.67 -2.76
N VAL A 155 28.20 -4.59 -2.51
CA VAL A 155 26.74 -4.56 -2.67
C VAL A 155 26.34 -3.74 -3.88
N VAL A 156 25.43 -4.27 -4.69
CA VAL A 156 24.69 -3.53 -5.73
C VAL A 156 23.22 -3.44 -5.34
N VAL A 157 22.65 -2.25 -5.46
CA VAL A 157 21.21 -2.04 -5.27
C VAL A 157 20.56 -1.88 -6.65
N GLU A 158 19.85 -2.92 -7.10
CA GLU A 158 18.98 -2.84 -8.26
C GLU A 158 17.63 -2.23 -7.85
N TYR A 159 17.38 -0.99 -8.26
CA TYR A 159 16.08 -0.36 -8.09
C TYR A 159 15.22 -0.57 -9.33
N SER A 160 14.23 -1.42 -9.20
CA SER A 160 13.33 -1.84 -10.27
C SER A 160 11.88 -1.81 -9.79
N GLY A 161 10.93 -1.91 -10.72
CA GLY A 161 9.53 -2.16 -10.38
C GLY A 161 9.32 -3.55 -9.76
N TYR A 162 8.11 -4.09 -9.89
CA TYR A 162 7.67 -5.27 -9.15
C TYR A 162 8.49 -6.55 -9.42
N ASP A 163 8.97 -6.78 -10.65
CA ASP A 163 9.52 -8.08 -11.06
C ASP A 163 10.75 -8.52 -10.24
N PRO A 164 11.77 -7.69 -9.96
CA PRO A 164 12.94 -8.13 -9.19
C PRO A 164 12.70 -8.29 -7.68
N SER A 165 11.58 -7.80 -7.15
CA SER A 165 11.15 -8.10 -5.77
C SER A 165 10.29 -9.37 -5.69
N ASN A 166 10.05 -10.07 -6.79
CA ASN A 166 9.25 -11.29 -6.78
C ASN A 166 10.03 -12.45 -6.11
N PRO A 167 9.57 -13.00 -4.97
CA PRO A 167 10.25 -14.09 -4.27
C PRO A 167 10.31 -15.40 -5.05
N THR A 168 9.47 -15.57 -6.07
CA THR A 168 9.39 -16.81 -6.87
C THR A 168 10.08 -16.69 -8.21
N ALA A 169 10.55 -15.50 -8.59
CA ALA A 169 11.32 -15.33 -9.80
C ALA A 169 12.73 -15.91 -9.61
N SER A 170 13.21 -16.64 -10.62
CA SER A 170 14.64 -16.94 -10.72
C SER A 170 15.43 -15.63 -10.84
N LEU A 171 16.68 -15.61 -10.37
CA LEU A 171 17.57 -14.47 -10.55
C LEU A 171 17.54 -14.03 -12.02
N ASN A 172 17.32 -12.73 -12.25
CA ASN A 172 17.37 -12.21 -13.61
C ASN A 172 18.83 -12.25 -14.13
N LEU A 173 19.03 -12.15 -15.44
CA LEU A 173 20.37 -12.28 -16.05
C LEU A 173 21.37 -11.25 -15.47
N PHE A 174 20.90 -10.07 -15.09
CA PHE A 174 21.72 -9.02 -14.50
C PHE A 174 22.19 -9.42 -13.09
N GLN A 175 21.29 -9.90 -12.24
CA GLN A 175 21.60 -10.41 -10.90
C GLN A 175 22.54 -11.60 -10.95
N LEU A 176 22.36 -12.52 -11.91
CA LEU A 176 23.25 -13.67 -12.10
C LEU A 176 24.68 -13.23 -12.45
N LEU A 177 24.82 -12.28 -13.38
CA LEU A 177 26.14 -11.74 -13.78
C LEU A 177 26.84 -11.05 -12.61
N LEU A 178 26.12 -10.27 -11.82
CA LEU A 178 26.68 -9.59 -10.65
C LEU A 178 27.09 -10.56 -9.54
N ASN A 179 26.25 -11.55 -9.23
CA ASN A 179 26.59 -12.60 -8.26
C ASN A 179 27.81 -13.40 -8.72
N ALA A 180 27.91 -13.73 -10.00
CA ALA A 180 29.10 -14.40 -10.56
C ALA A 180 30.38 -13.55 -10.46
N GLN A 181 30.25 -12.22 -10.37
CA GLN A 181 31.36 -11.29 -10.13
C GLN A 181 31.61 -11.04 -8.63
N GLY A 182 30.88 -11.69 -7.73
CA GLY A 182 31.05 -11.58 -6.28
C GLY A 182 30.27 -10.43 -5.64
N TYR A 183 29.32 -9.82 -6.36
CA TYR A 183 28.42 -8.81 -5.78
C TYR A 183 27.19 -9.45 -5.14
N ALA A 184 26.81 -8.91 -3.98
CA ALA A 184 25.51 -9.14 -3.35
C ALA A 184 24.46 -8.14 -3.88
#